data_AF-A0A1C5MHX9-F1
#
_entry.id   AF-A0A1C5MHX9-F1
#
_cell.length_a   1.000
_cell.length_b   1.000
_cell.length_c   1.000
_cell.angle_alpha   90.00
_cell.angle_beta   90.00
_cell.angle_gamma   90.00
#
_symmetry.space_group_name_H-M   'P 1'
#
loop_
_entity.id
_entity.type
_entity.pdbx_description
1 polymer ?
#
loop_
_entity_poly.entity_id
_entity_poly.type
_entity_poly.pdbx_seq_one_letter_code
_entity_poly.pdbx_strand_id
1 'polypeptide(L)' 'MNMLTLELRPYDPESDELRNGWDALSVEQATAEGKNLYVDQFGDIWTDGEREYVGRIRKRE' A
#
# COMPACT_ATOMS: atom_id res chain seq x y z
N MET A 1 6.41 13.75 23.22
CA MET A 1 6.75 12.94 22.05
C MET A 1 5.44 12.48 21.43
N ASN A 2 4.98 13.12 20.36
CA ASN A 2 3.81 12.62 19.64
C ASN A 2 4.27 11.39 18.86
N MET A 3 3.91 10.20 19.35
CA MET A 3 3.98 8.98 18.57
C MET A 3 2.96 9.16 17.45
N LEU A 4 3.41 9.48 16.24
CA LEU A 4 2.56 9.44 15.05
C LEU A 4 2.23 7.96 14.81
N THR A 5 1.11 7.49 15.36
CA THR A 5 0.58 6.17 15.02
C THR A 5 0.27 6.19 13.53
N LEU A 6 0.99 5.38 12.74
CA LEU A 6 0.69 5.21 11.33
C LEU A 6 -0.66 4.48 11.24
N GLU A 7 -1.70 5.17 10.78
CA GLU A 7 -2.98 4.53 10.48
C GLU A 7 -2.82 3.73 9.19
N LEU A 8 -2.93 2.40 9.32
CA LEU A 8 -2.87 1.45 8.22
C LEU A 8 -4.28 0.91 7.97
N ARG A 9 -4.75 1.00 6.73
CA ARG A 9 -5.97 0.34 6.28
C ARG A 9 -5.63 -0.75 5.27
N PRO A 10 -6.49 -1.77 5.08
CA PRO A 10 -6.31 -2.73 4.00
C PRO A 10 -6.25 -2.02 2.64
N TYR A 11 -5.35 -2.47 1.78
CA TYR A 11 -5.35 -2.07 0.38
C TYR A 11 -6.59 -2.65 -0.32
N ASP A 12 -7.29 -1.81 -1.07
CA ASP A 12 -8.51 -2.17 -1.79
C ASP A 12 -8.32 -1.89 -3.29
N PRO A 13 -8.10 -2.90 -4.15
CA PRO A 13 -7.78 -2.67 -5.56
C PRO A 13 -8.93 -2.05 -6.37
N GLU A 14 -10.16 -2.08 -5.87
CA GLU A 14 -11.32 -1.45 -6.52
C GLU A 14 -11.38 0.07 -6.27
N SER A 15 -10.97 0.51 -5.08
CA SER A 15 -10.99 1.91 -4.66
C SER A 15 -9.63 2.60 -4.79
N ASP A 16 -8.53 1.85 -4.70
CA ASP A 16 -7.17 2.35 -4.68
C ASP A 16 -6.53 2.33 -6.07
N GLU A 17 -6.68 3.44 -6.79
CA GLU A 17 -5.98 3.63 -8.06
C GLU A 17 -4.47 3.78 -7.81
N LEU A 18 -3.65 2.89 -8.39
CA LEU A 18 -2.21 2.95 -8.25
C LEU A 18 -1.60 4.12 -9.03
N ARG A 19 -0.52 4.69 -8.50
CA ARG A 19 0.08 5.91 -9.06
C ARG A 19 0.68 5.68 -10.45
N ASN A 20 1.29 4.53 -10.70
CA ASN A 20 1.89 4.19 -11.99
C ASN A 20 1.90 2.66 -12.22
N GLY A 21 2.31 2.24 -13.43
CA GLY A 21 2.36 0.83 -13.80
C GLY A 21 3.45 0.00 -13.10
N TRP A 22 4.47 0.64 -12.52
CA TRP A 22 5.46 -0.05 -11.67
C TRP A 22 4.88 -0.41 -10.31
N ASP A 23 4.11 0.51 -9.70
CA ASP A 23 3.37 0.23 -8.46
C ASP A 23 2.37 -0.93 -8.68
N ALA A 24 1.73 -0.98 -9.85
CA ALA A 24 0.85 -2.09 -10.26
C ALA A 24 1.56 -3.45 -10.26
N LEU A 25 2.71 -3.54 -10.94
CA LEU A 25 3.49 -4.77 -10.99
C LEU A 25 3.93 -5.25 -9.59
N SER A 26 4.39 -4.33 -8.75
CA SER A 26 4.82 -4.69 -7.39
C SER A 26 3.66 -5.12 -6.49
N VAL A 27 2.50 -4.47 -6.58
CA VAL A 27 1.28 -4.85 -5.85
C VAL A 27 0.74 -6.20 -6.32
N GLU A 28 0.70 -6.43 -7.63
CA GLU A 28 0.29 -7.71 -8.21
C GLU A 28 1.22 -8.84 -7.76
N GLN A 29 2.53 -8.62 -7.77
CA GLN A 29 3.51 -9.60 -7.31
C GLN A 29 3.30 -9.95 -5.83
N ALA A 30 3.21 -8.96 -4.95
CA ALA A 30 3.03 -9.20 -3.52
C ALA A 30 1.69 -9.91 -3.22
N THR A 31 0.63 -9.57 -3.96
CA THR A 31 -0.67 -10.24 -3.85
C THR A 31 -0.59 -11.69 -4.36
N ALA A 32 0.12 -11.94 -5.47
CA ALA A 32 0.34 -13.28 -6.01
C ALA A 32 1.17 -14.17 -5.08
N GLU A 33 2.09 -13.58 -4.30
CA GLU A 33 2.83 -14.24 -3.23
C GLU A 33 1.96 -14.53 -1.98
N GLY A 34 0.70 -14.06 -1.97
CA GLY A 34 -0.24 -14.25 -0.86
C GLY A 34 0.00 -13.32 0.33
N LYS A 35 0.76 -12.22 0.13
CA LYS A 35 1.00 -11.22 1.18
C LYS A 35 -0.23 -10.32 1.33
N ASN A 36 -0.57 -9.92 2.56
CA ASN A 36 -1.59 -8.91 2.78
C ASN A 36 -0.97 -7.52 2.59
N LEU A 37 -1.72 -6.61 1.97
CA LEU A 37 -1.26 -5.26 1.66
C LEU A 37 -2.05 -4.23 2.46
N TYR A 38 -1.34 -3.20 2.94
CA TYR A 38 -1.91 -2.13 3.74
C TYR A 38 -1.47 -0.77 3.19
N VAL A 39 -2.41 0.17 3.17
CA VAL A 39 -2.17 1.55 2.77
C VAL A 39 -2.11 2.42 4.01
N ASP A 40 -1.09 3.26 4.09
CA ASP A 40 -0.99 4.26 5.16
C ASP A 40 -1.67 5.60 4.76
N GLN A 41 -1.84 6.49 5.73
CA GLN A 41 -2.42 7.83 5.52
C GLN A 41 -1.72 8.70 4.43
N PHE A 42 -0.46 8.43 4.08
CA PHE A 42 0.30 9.09 3.02
C PHE A 42 0.07 8.47 1.63
N GLY A 43 -0.59 7.32 1.59
CA GLY A 43 -0.92 6.55 0.39
C GLY A 43 0.14 5.54 0.01
N ASP A 44 1.14 5.29 0.85
CA ASP A 44 2.16 4.28 0.61
C ASP A 44 1.60 2.89 0.99
N ILE A 45 1.96 1.90 0.19
CA ILE A 45 1.49 0.51 0.29
C ILE A 45 2.60 -0.33 0.89
N TRP A 46 2.24 -1.10 1.91
CA TRP A 46 3.15 -1.90 2.71
C TRP A 46 2.68 -3.35 2.77
N THR A 47 3.61 -4.29 2.81
CA THR A 47 3.29 -5.70 3.12
C THR A 47 2.99 -5.89 4.60
N ASP A 48 2.26 -6.96 4.91
CA ASP A 48 2.14 -7.47 6.28
C ASP A 48 3.47 -8.05 6.80
N GLY A 49 3.62 -8.12 8.12
CA GLY A 49 4.85 -8.58 8.75
C GLY A 49 5.94 -7.51 8.77
N GLU A 50 6.95 -7.67 7.90
CA GLU A 50 8.18 -6.84 7.89
C GLU A 50 7.96 -5.40 7.37
N ARG A 51 6.75 -5.09 6.87
CA ARG A 51 6.39 -3.78 6.31
C ARG A 51 7.33 -3.37 5.18
N GLU A 52 7.43 -4.22 4.18
CA GLU A 52 8.16 -3.89 2.95
C GLU A 52 7.34 -2.90 2.13
N TYR A 53 7.99 -1.88 1.58
CA TYR A 53 7.35 -0.93 0.67
C TYR A 53 7.04 -1.62 -0.67
N VAL A 54 5.79 -1.56 -1.11
CA VAL A 54 5.30 -2.21 -2.33
C VAL A 54 4.99 -1.20 -3.43
N GLY A 55 4.52 -0.01 -3.05
CA GLY A 55 4.14 1.01 -4.02
C GLY A 55 3.33 2.11 -3.39
N ARG A 56 2.66 2.91 -4.23
CA ARG A 56 1.87 4.04 -3.77
C ARG A 56 0.56 4.21 -4.53
N ILE A 57 -0.52 4.51 -3.81
CA ILE A 57 -1.80 4.88 -4.39
C ILE A 57 -1.79 6.35 -4.84
N ARG A 58 -2.56 6.65 -5.87
CA ARG A 58 -2.81 8.01 -6.32
C ARG A 58 -3.72 8.71 -5.32
N LYS A 59 -3.22 9.76 -4.66
CA LYS A 59 -4.11 10.66 -3.92
C LYS A 59 -4.94 11.46 -4.93
N ARG A 60 -6.27 11.39 -4.83
CA ARG A 60 -7.13 12.44 -5.38
C ARG A 60 -6.88 13.69 -4.54
N GLU A 61 -6.39 14.73 -5.22
CA GLU A 61 -6.28 16.09 -4.68
C GLU A 61 -7.66 16.69 -4.40
#